data_AF-A0A8H8BSB9-F1
#
_entry.id   AF-A0A8H8BSB9-F1
#
_cell.length_a   1.000
_cell.length_b   1.000
_cell.length_c   1.000
_cell.angle_alpha   90.00
_cell.angle_beta   90.00
_cell.angle_gamma   90.00
#
_symmetry.space_group_name_H-M   'P 1'
#
loop_
_entity.id
_entity.type
_entity.pdbx_description
1 polymer ?
#
loop_
_entity_poly.entity_id
_entity_poly.type
_entity_poly.pdbx_seq_one_letter_code
_entity_poly.pdbx_strand_id
1 'polypeptide(L)'
;MSPVDALVLVPEVAVTSDDRWIFVEGGSEVIIEAMQAQRKLEPQLKKRVAAISIDRTVLVITTTFACAQRMNLRGADLPFAPNEALRALKYDTSCKIAIRLKTNWWRKAGIIGGEAATDLPIRLFVYPSYNIDDDPE
;
A
#
# COMPACT_ATOMS: atom_id res chain seq x y z
N MET A 1 -10.10 28.99 32.42
CA MET A 1 -10.06 28.96 30.94
C MET A 1 -9.11 27.84 30.57
N SER A 2 -9.65 26.66 30.28
CA SER A 2 -8.90 25.42 30.04
C SER A 2 -8.19 25.47 28.68
N PRO A 3 -6.95 24.95 28.57
CA PRO A 3 -6.45 24.52 27.28
C PRO A 3 -7.10 23.15 26.99
N VAL A 4 -7.99 23.20 26.01
CA VAL A 4 -8.61 22.10 25.27
C VAL A 4 -7.64 20.94 25.04
N ASP A 5 -8.08 19.76 25.44
CA ASP A 5 -7.57 18.47 25.01
C ASP A 5 -7.52 18.43 23.48
N ALA A 6 -6.35 18.72 22.91
CA ALA A 6 -6.04 18.27 21.56
C ALA A 6 -5.81 16.77 21.65
N LEU A 7 -6.90 16.00 21.56
CA LEU A 7 -6.87 14.57 21.29
C LEU A 7 -6.32 14.40 19.87
N VAL A 8 -5.00 14.53 19.71
CA VAL A 8 -4.31 14.07 18.53
C VAL A 8 -4.41 12.56 18.59
N LEU A 9 -5.44 12.00 17.96
CA LEU A 9 -5.45 10.59 17.57
C LEU A 9 -4.37 10.42 16.49
N VAL A 10 -3.10 10.50 16.91
CA VAL A 10 -2.06 9.73 16.26
C VAL A 10 -2.52 8.30 16.50
N PRO A 11 -2.82 7.48 15.47
CA PRO A 11 -2.90 6.06 15.72
C PRO A 11 -1.51 5.68 16.24
N GLU A 12 -1.43 5.43 17.54
CA GLU A 12 -0.30 4.79 18.17
C GLU A 12 -0.25 3.39 17.58
N VAL A 13 0.38 3.26 16.41
CA VAL A 13 0.78 1.96 15.88
C VAL A 13 2.02 1.57 16.67
N ALA A 14 1.80 1.18 17.93
CA ALA A 14 2.76 0.42 18.69
C ALA A 14 2.98 -0.88 17.92
N VAL A 15 4.09 -0.96 17.20
CA VAL A 15 4.60 -2.23 16.67
C VAL A 15 5.10 -3.02 17.88
N THR A 16 4.12 -3.63 18.55
CA THR A 16 4.35 -4.64 19.58
C THR A 16 4.84 -5.90 18.87
N SER A 17 5.90 -6.51 19.42
CA SER A 17 6.49 -7.76 18.91
C SER A 17 5.62 -8.98 19.23
N ASP A 18 4.31 -8.88 18.96
CA ASP A 18 3.41 -10.00 18.91
C ASP A 18 3.21 -10.38 17.44
N ASP A 19 3.28 -11.67 17.10
CA ASP A 19 3.03 -12.21 15.76
C ASP A 19 1.56 -12.09 15.29
N ARG A 20 0.88 -11.01 15.69
CA ARG A 20 -0.52 -10.72 15.43
C ARG A 20 -0.67 -9.97 14.11
N TRP A 21 -1.40 -10.57 13.19
CA TRP A 21 -1.81 -9.92 11.95
C TRP A 21 -2.97 -8.95 12.22
N ILE A 22 -2.83 -7.73 11.73
CA ILE A 22 -3.86 -6.69 11.81
C ILE A 22 -4.26 -6.25 10.42
N PHE A 23 -5.50 -5.77 10.29
CA PHE A 23 -5.99 -5.10 9.08
C PHE A 23 -6.54 -3.73 9.46
N VAL A 24 -6.68 -2.86 8.45
CA VAL A 24 -7.28 -1.54 8.63
C VAL A 24 -8.75 -1.65 8.24
N GLU A 25 -9.63 -1.41 9.21
CA GLU A 25 -11.07 -1.32 8.97
C GLU A 25 -11.38 -0.11 8.08
N GLY A 26 -12.30 -0.26 7.13
CA GLY A 26 -12.54 0.74 6.08
C GLY A 26 -11.51 0.72 4.93
N GLY A 27 -10.51 -0.17 5.00
CA GLY A 27 -9.52 -0.36 3.94
C GLY A 27 -8.23 0.43 4.16
N SER A 28 -7.16 0.00 3.46
CA SER A 28 -5.84 0.62 3.61
C SER A 28 -5.77 2.07 3.08
N GLU A 29 -6.79 2.53 2.36
CA GLU A 29 -6.91 3.90 1.86
C GLU A 29 -7.06 4.93 2.98
N VAL A 30 -7.64 4.55 4.12
CA VAL A 30 -7.77 5.41 5.32
C VAL A 30 -6.41 5.93 5.79
N ILE A 31 -5.35 5.12 5.67
CA ILE A 31 -3.98 5.56 5.99
C ILE A 31 -3.54 6.68 5.05
N ILE A 32 -3.86 6.56 3.75
CA ILE A 32 -3.48 7.56 2.75
C ILE A 32 -4.18 8.88 3.03
N GLU A 33 -5.47 8.83 3.36
CA GLU A 33 -6.28 10.00 3.73
C GLU A 33 -5.74 10.68 5.00
N ALA A 34 -5.43 9.90 6.05
CA ALA A 34 -4.83 10.42 7.27
C ALA A 34 -3.47 11.09 6.99
N MET A 35 -2.63 10.47 6.15
CA MET A 35 -1.35 11.06 5.74
C MET A 35 -1.54 12.32 4.88
N GLN A 36 -2.60 12.42 4.08
CA GLN A 36 -2.93 13.63 3.32
C GLN A 36 -3.37 14.76 4.25
N ALA A 37 -4.24 14.47 5.22
CA ALA A 37 -4.73 15.46 6.19
C ALA A 37 -3.62 16.09 7.04
N GLN A 38 -2.52 15.37 7.30
CA GLN A 38 -1.39 15.85 8.10
C GLN A 38 -0.35 16.66 7.29
N ARG A 39 -0.47 16.73 5.96
CA ARG A 39 0.53 17.39 5.12
C ARG A 39 0.36 18.91 5.09
N LYS A 40 1.51 19.62 5.13
CA LYS A 40 1.56 21.09 4.94
C LYS A 40 1.45 21.52 3.47
N LEU A 41 1.87 20.65 2.55
CA LEU A 41 1.89 20.92 1.12
C LEU A 41 1.09 19.83 0.40
N GLU A 42 0.16 20.25 -0.45
CA GLU A 42 -0.67 19.35 -1.22
C GLU A 42 0.11 18.69 -2.37
N PRO A 43 -0.08 17.37 -2.60
CA PRO A 43 0.56 16.69 -3.69
C PRO A 43 -0.02 17.12 -5.04
N GLN A 44 0.85 17.33 -6.02
CA GLN A 44 0.42 17.63 -7.38
C GLN A 44 0.10 16.35 -8.15
N LEU A 45 -1.19 16.09 -8.37
CA LEU A 45 -1.67 14.91 -9.11
C LEU A 45 -1.55 15.11 -10.62
N LYS A 46 -1.57 13.98 -11.37
CA LYS A 46 -1.49 13.95 -12.85
C LYS A 46 -0.23 14.61 -13.44
N LYS A 47 0.84 14.76 -12.63
CA LYS A 47 2.14 15.23 -13.07
C LYS A 47 3.11 14.06 -13.14
N ARG A 48 3.39 13.59 -14.36
CA ARG A 48 4.39 12.55 -14.59
C ARG A 48 5.77 13.17 -14.81
N VAL A 49 6.71 12.85 -13.93
CA VAL A 49 8.13 13.22 -14.12
C VAL A 49 8.70 12.41 -15.29
N ALA A 50 9.34 13.09 -16.25
CA ALA A 50 9.93 12.47 -17.44
C ALA A 50 11.45 12.62 -17.50
N ALA A 51 12.02 13.59 -16.79
CA ALA A 51 13.46 13.85 -16.75
C ALA A 51 13.84 14.43 -15.39
N ILE A 52 15.06 14.13 -14.94
CA ILE A 52 15.64 14.62 -13.70
C ILE A 52 17.04 15.16 -14.01
N SER A 53 17.30 16.37 -13.53
CA SER A 53 18.62 17.01 -13.54
C SER A 53 18.86 17.65 -12.18
N ILE A 54 20.03 17.44 -11.61
CA ILE A 54 20.35 17.92 -10.24
C ILE A 54 21.37 19.04 -10.36
N ASP A 55 21.04 20.21 -9.81
CA ASP A 55 21.96 21.36 -9.70
C ASP A 55 22.43 21.52 -8.25
N ARG A 56 21.53 21.75 -7.27
CA ARG A 56 21.93 22.07 -5.87
C ARG A 56 20.98 21.62 -4.76
N THR A 57 20.01 20.76 -5.04
CA THR A 57 18.97 20.36 -4.06
C THR A 57 18.89 18.85 -3.92
N VAL A 58 18.43 18.39 -2.75
CA VAL A 58 18.11 16.98 -2.51
C VAL A 58 16.82 16.63 -3.24
N LEU A 59 16.88 15.62 -4.09
CA LEU A 59 15.71 15.01 -4.71
C LEU A 59 15.54 13.58 -4.19
N VAL A 60 14.33 13.25 -3.72
CA VAL A 60 13.99 11.89 -3.28
C VAL A 60 13.05 11.27 -4.32
N ILE A 61 13.46 10.13 -4.87
CA ILE A 61 12.67 9.36 -5.83
C ILE A 61 12.02 8.19 -5.10
N THR A 62 10.69 8.18 -5.03
CA THR A 62 9.90 7.13 -4.37
C THR A 62 9.11 6.27 -5.36
N THR A 63 9.34 6.43 -6.66
CA THR A 63 8.71 5.59 -7.69
C THR A 63 9.32 4.19 -7.72
N THR A 64 8.60 3.23 -8.31
CA THR A 64 9.19 1.93 -8.67
C THR A 64 10.37 2.11 -9.65
N PHE A 65 11.33 1.19 -9.63
CA PHE A 65 12.52 1.27 -10.48
C PHE A 65 12.17 1.17 -11.97
N ALA A 66 11.16 0.39 -12.34
CA ALA A 66 10.66 0.33 -13.72
C ALA A 66 10.13 1.69 -14.20
N CYS A 67 9.57 2.52 -13.31
CA CYS A 67 9.16 3.87 -13.65
C CYS A 67 10.36 4.82 -13.73
N ALA A 68 11.29 4.75 -12.78
CA ALA A 68 12.52 5.55 -12.78
C ALA A 68 13.39 5.30 -14.01
N GLN A 69 13.52 4.04 -14.46
CA GLN A 69 14.26 3.63 -15.65
C GLN A 69 13.74 4.30 -16.95
N ARG A 70 12.46 4.69 -16.97
CA ARG A 70 11.85 5.37 -18.13
C ARG A 70 12.06 6.89 -18.12
N MET A 71 12.59 7.45 -17.03
CA MET A 71 12.93 8.86 -16.93
C MET A 71 14.31 9.12 -17.54
N ASN A 72 14.53 10.31 -18.08
CA ASN A 72 15.87 10.73 -18.46
C ASN A 72 16.67 11.15 -17.20
N LEU A 73 17.59 10.29 -16.78
CA LEU A 73 18.44 10.47 -15.59
C LEU A 73 19.85 10.98 -15.93
N ARG A 74 20.13 11.36 -17.19
CA ARG A 74 21.48 11.81 -17.60
C ARG A 74 21.96 13.04 -16.84
N GLY A 75 21.06 13.94 -16.45
CA GLY A 75 21.38 15.13 -15.67
C GLY A 75 21.51 14.88 -14.16
N ALA A 76 21.27 13.65 -13.69
CA ALA A 76 21.45 13.28 -12.29
C ALA A 76 22.82 12.66 -12.01
N ASP A 77 23.61 12.38 -13.05
CA ASP A 77 24.96 11.80 -13.01
C ASP A 77 25.10 10.62 -12.03
N LEU A 78 24.15 9.68 -12.11
CA LEU A 78 24.15 8.51 -11.25
C LEU A 78 25.35 7.61 -11.57
N PRO A 79 26.04 7.05 -10.55
CA PRO A 79 27.09 6.06 -10.77
C PRO A 79 26.58 4.83 -11.53
N PHE A 80 27.51 4.07 -12.12
CA PHE A 80 27.18 2.89 -12.93
C PHE A 80 26.33 1.86 -12.16
N ALA A 81 26.72 1.50 -10.93
CA ALA A 81 26.07 0.45 -10.17
C ALA A 81 24.58 0.75 -9.85
N PRO A 82 24.18 1.94 -9.36
CA PRO A 82 22.77 2.31 -9.24
C PRO A 82 22.02 2.28 -10.58
N ASN A 83 22.62 2.76 -11.67
CA ASN A 83 22.02 2.72 -13.00
C ASN A 83 21.80 1.28 -13.50
N GLU A 84 22.72 0.38 -13.20
CA GLU A 84 22.57 -1.05 -13.50
C GLU A 84 21.49 -1.69 -12.63
N ALA A 85 21.46 -1.40 -11.34
CA ALA A 85 20.45 -1.89 -10.41
C ALA A 85 19.03 -1.51 -10.84
N LEU A 86 18.83 -0.30 -11.36
CA LEU A 86 17.55 0.15 -11.94
C LEU A 86 17.04 -0.76 -13.05
N ARG A 87 17.95 -1.39 -13.81
CA ARG A 87 17.61 -2.27 -14.94
C ARG A 87 17.56 -3.75 -14.56
N ALA A 88 18.35 -4.16 -13.56
CA ALA A 88 18.56 -5.55 -13.21
C ALA A 88 17.60 -6.06 -12.13
N LEU A 89 17.05 -5.19 -11.29
CA LEU A 89 16.17 -5.61 -10.21
C LEU A 89 14.84 -6.17 -10.77
N LYS A 90 14.52 -7.40 -10.39
CA LYS A 90 13.33 -8.11 -10.86
C LYS A 90 12.12 -7.74 -10.00
N TYR A 91 10.99 -7.52 -10.67
CA TYR A 91 9.68 -7.41 -10.04
C TYR A 91 8.92 -8.72 -10.24
N ASP A 92 8.21 -9.14 -9.20
CA ASP A 92 7.24 -10.23 -9.31
C ASP A 92 5.87 -9.69 -9.74
N THR A 93 5.05 -10.57 -10.29
CA THR A 93 3.68 -10.27 -10.70
C THR A 93 2.69 -10.71 -9.63
N SER A 94 1.67 -9.89 -9.38
CA SER A 94 0.57 -10.24 -8.48
C SER A 94 -0.76 -9.84 -9.11
N CYS A 95 -1.76 -10.71 -8.99
CA CYS A 95 -3.11 -10.46 -9.46
C CYS A 95 -4.08 -10.72 -8.30
N LYS A 96 -5.03 -9.82 -8.09
CA LYS A 96 -6.10 -9.95 -7.11
C LYS A 96 -7.44 -9.90 -7.82
N ILE A 97 -8.31 -10.85 -7.51
CA ILE A 97 -9.68 -10.91 -8.03
C ILE A 97 -10.62 -10.86 -6.83
N ALA A 98 -11.45 -9.82 -6.75
CA ALA A 98 -12.48 -9.70 -5.73
C ALA A 98 -13.85 -9.93 -6.36
N ILE A 99 -14.68 -10.75 -5.71
CA ILE A 99 -16.03 -11.08 -6.16
C ILE A 99 -17.01 -10.64 -5.09
N ARG A 100 -17.95 -9.77 -5.46
CA ARG A 100 -19.04 -9.38 -4.58
C ARG A 100 -20.19 -10.36 -4.72
N LEU A 101 -20.54 -11.01 -3.63
CA LEU A 101 -21.60 -12.00 -3.55
C LEU A 101 -22.80 -11.40 -2.82
N LYS A 102 -23.99 -11.94 -3.06
CA LYS A 102 -25.21 -11.52 -2.34
C LYS A 102 -25.21 -12.05 -0.91
N THR A 103 -24.80 -13.31 -0.74
CA THR A 103 -24.73 -14.03 0.52
C THR A 103 -23.31 -14.54 0.75
N ASN A 104 -22.87 -14.54 2.01
CA ASN A 104 -21.54 -15.02 2.38
C ASN A 104 -21.55 -16.55 2.59
N TRP A 105 -21.62 -17.32 1.51
CA TRP A 105 -21.80 -18.78 1.57
C TRP A 105 -20.71 -19.51 2.39
N TRP A 106 -19.47 -19.01 2.40
CA TRP A 106 -18.36 -19.62 3.15
C TRP A 106 -18.57 -19.50 4.67
N ARG A 107 -19.25 -18.43 5.12
CA ARG A 107 -19.61 -18.23 6.52
C ARG A 107 -20.67 -19.23 6.97
N LYS A 108 -21.63 -19.55 6.11
CA LYS A 108 -22.61 -20.62 6.35
C LYS A 108 -21.95 -22.00 6.48
N ALA A 109 -20.79 -22.19 5.85
CA ALA A 109 -19.96 -23.38 6.01
C ALA A 109 -19.03 -23.34 7.24
N GLY A 110 -19.11 -22.31 8.10
CA GLY A 110 -18.30 -22.17 9.32
C GLY A 110 -16.91 -21.57 9.10
N ILE A 111 -16.62 -21.02 7.92
CA ILE A 111 -15.31 -20.42 7.62
C ILE A 111 -15.29 -18.96 8.07
N ILE A 112 -14.31 -18.62 8.91
CA ILE A 112 -14.12 -17.28 9.49
C ILE A 112 -12.68 -16.83 9.21
N GLY A 113 -12.52 -15.91 8.24
CA GLY A 113 -11.21 -15.43 7.82
C GLY A 113 -10.29 -16.51 7.26
N GLY A 114 -9.00 -16.19 7.18
CA GLY A 114 -7.96 -17.11 6.71
C GLY A 114 -7.92 -17.26 5.19
N GLU A 115 -7.29 -18.34 4.75
CA GLU A 115 -7.05 -18.62 3.34
C GLU A 115 -7.27 -20.10 2.98
N ALA A 116 -7.64 -20.36 1.74
CA ALA A 116 -7.67 -21.68 1.14
C ALA A 116 -6.69 -21.71 -0.05
N ALA A 117 -5.66 -22.53 0.06
CA ALA A 117 -4.66 -22.73 -0.99
C ALA A 117 -5.03 -23.93 -1.86
N THR A 118 -4.81 -23.79 -3.16
CA THR A 118 -5.10 -24.82 -4.17
C THR A 118 -4.09 -24.76 -5.31
N ASP A 119 -3.93 -25.86 -6.02
CA ASP A 119 -3.15 -25.95 -7.26
C ASP A 119 -3.90 -25.41 -8.49
N LEU A 120 -5.22 -25.21 -8.37
CA LEU A 120 -6.04 -24.57 -9.41
C LEU A 120 -5.52 -23.18 -9.78
N PRO A 121 -5.87 -22.64 -10.98
CA PRO A 121 -5.34 -21.36 -11.46
C PRO A 121 -5.54 -20.16 -10.53
N ILE A 122 -6.54 -20.21 -9.65
CA ILE A 122 -6.79 -19.17 -8.63
C ILE A 122 -5.76 -19.15 -7.51
N ARG A 123 -5.10 -20.28 -7.24
CA ARG A 123 -4.00 -20.50 -6.27
C ARG A 123 -4.37 -20.27 -4.80
N LEU A 124 -4.93 -19.11 -4.48
CA LEU A 124 -5.23 -18.70 -3.12
C LEU A 124 -6.58 -17.99 -3.09
N PHE A 125 -7.48 -18.49 -2.26
CA PHE A 125 -8.68 -17.77 -1.84
C PHE A 125 -8.45 -17.18 -0.46
N VAL A 126 -8.65 -15.88 -0.32
CA VAL A 126 -8.59 -15.21 0.98
C VAL A 126 -10.01 -14.89 1.41
N TYR A 127 -10.43 -15.42 2.55
CA TYR A 127 -11.72 -15.07 3.14
C TYR A 127 -11.56 -13.77 3.94
N PRO A 128 -12.37 -12.74 3.68
CA PRO A 128 -12.22 -11.47 4.36
C PRO A 128 -12.33 -11.61 5.88
N SER A 129 -11.49 -10.86 6.60
CA SER A 129 -11.52 -10.83 8.07
C SER A 129 -12.30 -9.63 8.63
N TYR A 130 -12.76 -8.72 7.77
CA TYR A 130 -13.52 -7.52 8.19
C TYR A 130 -15.03 -7.75 8.29
N ASN A 131 -15.57 -8.80 7.67
CA ASN A 131 -17.02 -9.09 7.64
C ASN A 131 -17.41 -10.25 8.57
N ILE A 132 -16.67 -10.39 9.69
CA ILE A 132 -16.87 -11.46 10.67
C ILE A 132 -18.10 -11.24 11.54
N ASP A 133 -18.58 -10.01 11.67
CA ASP A 133 -19.77 -9.69 12.45
C ASP A 133 -20.99 -9.35 11.56
N ASP A 134 -20.79 -9.29 10.24
CA ASP A 134 -21.87 -9.06 9.29
C ASP A 134 -22.80 -10.28 9.20
N ASP A 135 -24.09 -10.00 9.00
CA ASP A 135 -25.11 -11.01 8.76
C ASP A 135 -24.74 -11.82 7.50
N PRO A 136 -24.70 -13.17 7.57
CA PRO A 136 -24.41 -14.00 6.41
C PRO A 136 -25.50 -14.01 5.30
N GLU A 137 -26.66 -13.38 5.52
CA GLU A 137 -27.79 -13.31 4.56
C GLU A 137 -27.78 -12.14 3.57
#